data_AF-A0A839DPN7-F1
#
_entry.id   AF-A0A839DPN7-F1
#
_cell.length_a   1.000
_cell.length_b   1.000
_cell.length_c   1.000
_cell.angle_alpha   90.00
_cell.angle_beta   90.00
_cell.angle_gamma   90.00
#
_symmetry.space_group_name_H-M   'P 1'
#
loop_
_entity.id
_entity.type
_entity.pdbx_description
1 polymer ?
#
loop_
_entity_poly.entity_id
_entity_poly.type
_entity_poly.pdbx_seq_one_letter_code
_entity_poly.pdbx_strand_id
1 'polypeptide(L)'
;MWWSFLRLTTDTRISAVPTPLDEATRFTSAVRARPGDITADAVSQEHLDHLYAVCEAGEATGSLMPGAALAALAQEHGGEVISFDRGSGRFPDLRWRTPAES
;
A
#
# COMPACT_ATOMS: atom_id res chain seq x y z
N MET A 1 -2.00 8.42 -4.00
CA MET A 1 -1.99 8.36 -5.49
C MET A 1 -1.22 7.14 -6.02
N TRP A 2 -0.05 6.79 -5.46
CA TRP A 2 0.78 5.69 -5.98
C TRP A 2 0.24 4.26 -5.75
N TRP A 3 -0.52 4.01 -4.68
CA TRP A 3 -1.12 2.68 -4.45
C TRP A 3 -2.05 2.23 -5.60
N SER A 4 -2.75 3.17 -6.25
CA SER A 4 -3.59 2.88 -7.41
C SER A 4 -2.76 2.49 -8.63
N PHE A 5 -1.61 3.13 -8.84
CA PHE A 5 -0.67 2.74 -9.89
C PHE A 5 -0.15 1.32 -9.64
N LEU A 6 0.35 1.04 -8.43
CA LEU A 6 0.82 -0.29 -8.04
C LEU A 6 -0.27 -1.35 -8.25
N ARG A 7 -1.53 -1.02 -7.93
CA ARG A 7 -2.67 -1.92 -8.20
C ARG A 7 -2.77 -2.25 -9.66
N LEU A 8 -2.77 -1.25 -10.53
CA LEU A 8 -2.97 -1.48 -11.97
C LEU A 8 -1.83 -2.29 -12.59
N THR A 9 -0.58 -2.05 -12.18
CA THR A 9 0.60 -2.70 -12.77
C THR A 9 0.84 -4.11 -12.25
N THR A 10 0.47 -4.39 -11.00
CA THR A 10 0.71 -5.70 -10.35
C THR A 10 -0.49 -6.66 -10.40
N ASP A 11 -1.62 -6.26 -11.01
CA ASP A 11 -2.84 -7.07 -11.04
C ASP A 11 -2.89 -8.00 -12.27
N THR A 12 -2.86 -9.31 -12.02
CA THR A 12 -2.99 -10.38 -13.04
C THR A 12 -4.31 -10.34 -13.80
N ARG A 13 -5.35 -9.70 -13.25
CA ARG A 13 -6.64 -9.53 -13.94
C ARG A 13 -6.60 -8.40 -14.97
N ILE A 14 -5.60 -7.52 -14.93
CA ILE A 14 -5.46 -6.35 -15.82
C ILE A 14 -4.37 -6.60 -16.86
N SER A 15 -3.24 -7.19 -16.45
CA SER A 15 -2.13 -7.53 -17.33
C SER A 15 -1.87 -9.03 -17.34
N ALA A 16 -1.71 -9.61 -18.54
CA ALA A 16 -1.31 -11.01 -18.70
C ALA A 16 0.09 -11.29 -18.13
N VAL A 17 0.94 -10.26 -18.09
CA VAL A 17 2.26 -10.26 -17.45
C VAL A 17 2.28 -9.09 -16.46
N PRO A 18 1.89 -9.29 -15.19
CA PRO A 18 1.93 -8.23 -14.19
C PRO A 18 3.38 -7.84 -13.90
N THR A 19 3.61 -6.55 -13.66
CA THR A 19 4.90 -6.06 -13.19
C THR A 19 5.17 -6.60 -11.79
N PRO A 20 6.37 -7.15 -11.50
CA PRO A 20 6.78 -7.50 -10.15
C PRO A 20 6.66 -6.29 -9.20
N LEU A 21 6.32 -6.52 -7.94
CA LEU A 21 6.12 -5.45 -6.96
C LEU A 21 7.39 -4.60 -6.80
N ASP A 22 8.57 -5.23 -6.73
CA ASP A 22 9.85 -4.54 -6.57
C ASP A 22 10.21 -3.64 -7.75
N GLU A 23 9.89 -4.07 -8.98
CA GLU A 23 10.06 -3.25 -10.17
C GLU A 23 9.09 -2.05 -10.17
N ALA A 24 7.83 -2.28 -9.81
CA ALA A 24 6.83 -1.24 -9.73
C ALA A 24 7.18 -0.17 -8.67
N THR A 25 7.64 -0.57 -7.48
CA THR A 25 8.04 0.36 -6.41
C THR A 25 9.33 1.09 -6.75
N ARG A 26 10.30 0.44 -7.42
CA ARG A 26 11.49 1.11 -7.97
C ARG A 26 11.12 2.19 -8.97
N PHE A 27 10.19 1.91 -9.88
CA PHE A 27 9.70 2.90 -10.85
C PHE A 27 9.10 4.12 -10.15
N THR A 28 8.19 3.92 -9.20
CA THR A 28 7.55 5.04 -8.48
C THR A 28 8.56 5.85 -7.67
N SER A 29 9.55 5.19 -7.06
CA SER A 29 10.65 5.85 -6.34
C SER A 29 11.51 6.70 -7.29
N ALA A 30 11.85 6.17 -8.47
CA ALA A 30 12.63 6.89 -9.47
C ALA A 30 11.90 8.11 -10.03
N VAL A 31 10.57 8.05 -10.18
CA VAL A 31 9.76 9.20 -10.61
C VAL A 31 9.79 10.31 -9.56
N ARG A 32 9.68 9.96 -8.28
CA ARG A 32 9.72 10.92 -7.16
C ARG A 32 11.08 11.56 -6.93
N ALA A 33 12.16 10.85 -7.24
CA ALA A 33 13.51 11.37 -7.10
C ALA A 33 13.84 12.49 -8.12
N ARG A 34 12.94 12.79 -9.07
CA ARG A 34 13.18 13.81 -10.09
C ARG A 34 13.02 15.23 -9.53
N PRO A 35 13.88 16.18 -9.96
CA PRO A 35 13.69 17.58 -9.62
C PRO A 35 12.37 18.09 -10.21
N GLY A 36 11.45 18.53 -9.36
CA GLY A 36 10.11 18.97 -9.75
C GLY A 36 8.96 18.05 -9.32
N ASP A 37 9.21 17.01 -8.53
CA ASP A 37 8.13 16.26 -7.89
C ASP A 37 7.34 17.15 -6.93
N ILE A 38 6.10 17.46 -7.29
CA ILE A 38 5.16 18.19 -6.44
C ILE A 38 4.42 17.14 -5.61
N THR A 39 5.07 16.64 -4.56
CA THR A 39 4.36 15.86 -3.55
C THR A 39 3.34 16.78 -2.89
N ALA A 40 2.05 16.42 -2.93
CA ALA A 40 1.01 17.20 -2.27
C ALA A 40 1.30 17.28 -0.76
N ASP A 41 1.28 18.49 -0.20
CA ASP A 41 1.67 18.79 1.20
C ASP A 41 0.94 17.96 2.28
N ALA A 42 -0.18 17.32 1.93
CA ALA A 42 -1.01 16.53 2.83
C ALA A 42 -0.55 15.08 3.04
N VAL A 43 0.45 14.60 2.30
CA VAL A 43 1.00 13.23 2.45
C VAL A 43 2.45 13.34 2.89
N SER A 44 2.81 12.71 4.01
CA SER A 44 4.19 12.72 4.49
C SER A 44 5.13 12.21 3.40
N GLN A 45 6.34 12.74 3.32
CA GLN A 45 7.31 12.26 2.33
C GLN A 45 7.66 10.78 2.53
N GLU A 46 7.52 10.29 3.77
CA GLU A 46 7.80 8.94 4.23
C GLU A 46 6.61 7.97 4.03
N HIS A 47 5.40 8.47 3.75
CA HIS A 47 4.20 7.65 3.60
C HIS A 47 4.37 6.53 2.57
N LEU A 48 5.10 6.82 1.49
CA LEU A 48 5.35 5.82 0.45
C LEU A 48 6.35 4.76 0.89
N ASP A 49 7.33 5.12 1.70
CA ASP A 49 8.27 4.14 2.24
C ASP A 49 7.54 3.20 3.20
N HIS A 50 6.62 3.73 4.03
CA HIS A 50 5.72 2.92 4.85
C HIS A 50 4.81 2.03 3.99
N LEU A 51 4.20 2.57 2.93
CA LEU A 51 3.39 1.79 2.00
C LEU A 51 4.20 0.65 1.37
N TYR A 52 5.43 0.91 0.93
CA TYR A 52 6.27 -0.12 0.32
C TYR A 52 6.63 -1.22 1.31
N ALA A 53 7.00 -0.85 2.55
CA ALA A 53 7.28 -1.82 3.61
C ALA A 53 6.05 -2.70 3.92
N VAL A 54 4.86 -2.12 4.01
CA VAL A 54 3.61 -2.86 4.22
C VAL A 54 3.29 -3.77 3.04
N CYS A 55 3.49 -3.29 1.80
CA CYS A 55 3.27 -4.10 0.61
C CYS A 55 4.23 -5.29 0.54
N GLU A 56 5.50 -5.09 0.85
CA GLU A 56 6.51 -6.14 0.88
C GLU A 56 6.18 -7.18 1.97
N ALA A 57 5.95 -6.72 3.20
CA ALA A 57 5.65 -7.58 4.34
C ALA A 57 4.34 -8.36 4.21
N GLY A 58 3.34 -7.80 3.52
CA GLY A 58 2.04 -8.44 3.28
C GLY A 58 1.91 -9.13 1.92
N GLU A 59 3.00 -9.24 1.15
CA GLU A 59 3.02 -9.72 -0.24
C GLU A 59 1.91 -9.11 -1.10
N ALA A 60 1.65 -7.82 -0.88
CA ALA A 60 0.51 -7.14 -1.44
C ALA A 60 0.74 -6.88 -2.93
N THR A 61 -0.19 -7.34 -3.77
CA THR A 61 -0.25 -7.07 -5.20
C THR A 61 -1.71 -6.92 -5.64
N GLY A 62 -1.94 -6.25 -6.77
CA GLY A 62 -3.25 -6.09 -7.40
C GLY A 62 -4.36 -5.67 -6.43
N SER A 63 -5.36 -6.53 -6.23
CA SER A 63 -6.51 -6.26 -5.35
C SER A 63 -6.17 -6.05 -3.87
N LEU A 64 -4.94 -6.38 -3.43
CA LEU A 64 -4.51 -6.18 -2.05
C LEU A 64 -4.02 -4.74 -1.78
N MET A 65 -3.70 -3.98 -2.83
CA MET A 65 -3.18 -2.60 -2.71
C MET A 65 -4.05 -1.64 -1.90
N PRO A 66 -5.40 -1.63 -2.02
CA PRO A 66 -6.23 -0.77 -1.19
C PRO A 66 -6.10 -1.10 0.31
N GLY A 67 -6.03 -2.40 0.65
CA GLY A 67 -5.84 -2.86 2.01
C GLY A 67 -4.47 -2.46 2.57
N ALA A 68 -3.42 -2.62 1.77
CA ALA A 68 -2.06 -2.21 2.14
C ALA A 68 -1.96 -0.69 2.37
N ALA A 69 -2.64 0.12 1.55
CA ALA A 69 -2.68 1.57 1.74
C ALA A 69 -3.36 1.99 3.05
N LEU A 70 -4.47 1.32 3.42
CA LEU A 70 -5.13 1.55 4.70
C LEU A 70 -4.27 1.08 5.88
N ALA A 71 -3.60 -0.07 5.74
CA ALA A 71 -2.71 -0.60 6.75
C ALA A 71 -1.52 0.34 7.02
N ALA A 72 -0.89 0.86 5.96
CA ALA A 72 0.19 1.84 6.09
C ALA A 72 -0.27 3.12 6.81
N LEU A 73 -1.42 3.68 6.45
CA LEU A 73 -1.99 4.84 7.13
C LEU A 73 -2.28 4.56 8.62
N ALA A 74 -2.86 3.40 8.92
CA ALA A 74 -3.14 3.02 10.30
C ALA A 74 -1.85 2.87 11.11
N GLN A 75 -0.83 2.22 10.58
CA GLN A 75 0.46 2.06 11.25
C GLN A 75 1.18 3.39 11.45
N GLU A 76 1.24 4.23 10.41
CA GLU A 76 1.86 5.57 10.46
C GLU A 76 1.25 6.46 11.54
N HIS A 77 -0.06 6.32 11.78
CA HIS A 77 -0.78 7.13 12.77
C HIS A 77 -1.14 6.38 14.07
N GLY A 78 -0.63 5.16 14.28
CA GLY A 78 -0.95 4.34 15.46
C GLY A 78 -2.43 3.93 15.60
N GLY A 79 -3.17 3.97 14.48
CA GLY A 79 -4.58 3.64 14.38
C GLY A 79 -4.89 2.14 14.33
N GLU A 80 -6.18 1.83 14.19
CA GLU A 80 -6.70 0.47 14.04
C GLU A 80 -7.64 0.42 12.83
N VAL A 81 -7.53 -0.64 12.02
CA VAL A 81 -8.45 -0.89 10.90
C VAL A 81 -9.63 -1.72 11.39
N ILE A 82 -10.84 -1.13 11.29
CA ILE A 82 -12.09 -1.83 11.55
C ILE A 82 -12.67 -2.30 10.22
N SER A 83 -12.69 -3.60 9.98
CA SER A 83 -13.15 -4.16 8.69
C SER A 83 -13.80 -5.52 8.85
N PHE A 84 -14.79 -5.82 8.01
CA PHE A 84 -15.32 -7.18 7.85
C PHE A 84 -14.40 -8.06 6.98
N ASP A 85 -13.46 -7.45 6.25
CA ASP A 85 -12.46 -8.19 5.47
C ASP A 85 -11.33 -8.69 6.38
N ARG A 86 -11.31 -10.01 6.57
CA ARG A 86 -10.24 -10.73 7.29
C ARG A 86 -8.88 -10.63 6.60
N GLY A 87 -8.85 -10.20 5.34
CA GLY A 87 -7.64 -9.89 4.61
C GLY A 87 -6.75 -8.86 5.30
N SER A 88 -7.27 -8.05 6.23
CA SER A 88 -6.48 -7.12 7.04
C SER A 88 -5.40 -7.82 7.88
N GLY A 89 -5.66 -9.05 8.34
CA GLY A 89 -4.71 -9.82 9.14
C GLY A 89 -3.46 -10.32 8.40
N ARG A 90 -3.35 -10.05 7.09
CA ARG A 90 -2.14 -10.36 6.32
C ARG A 90 -1.01 -9.36 6.55
N PHE A 91 -1.32 -8.16 7.02
CA PHE A 91 -0.35 -7.08 7.16
C PHE A 91 0.29 -7.15 8.55
N PRO A 92 1.59 -7.46 8.65
CA PRO A 92 2.28 -7.51 9.93
C PRO A 92 2.19 -6.17 10.66
N ASP A 93 2.14 -6.21 11.99
CA ASP A 93 2.05 -5.04 12.87
C ASP A 93 0.78 -4.17 12.71
N LEU A 94 -0.17 -4.57 11.85
CA LEU A 94 -1.46 -3.91 11.73
C LEU A 94 -2.36 -4.31 12.91
N ARG A 95 -2.79 -3.30 13.69
CA ARG A 95 -3.95 -3.44 14.58
C ARG A 95 -5.21 -3.45 13.74
N TRP A 96 -5.98 -4.54 13.80
CA TRP A 96 -7.25 -4.64 13.12
C TRP A 96 -8.22 -5.53 13.89
N ARG A 97 -9.52 -5.31 13.69
CA ARG A 97 -10.57 -6.17 14.23
C ARG A 97 -11.83 -6.14 13.38
N THR A 98 -12.69 -7.14 13.57
CA THR A 98 -14.04 -7.12 12.99
C THR A 98 -15.00 -6.32 13.89
N PRO A 99 -16.02 -5.66 13.32
CA PRO A 99 -16.98 -4.89 14.11
C PRO A 99 -17.76 -5.69 15.18
N ALA A 100 -17.85 -7.02 15.04
CA ALA A 100 -18.60 -7.89 15.95
C ALA A 100 -17.82 -8.32 17.19
N GLU A 101 -16.54 -7.94 17.29
CA GLU A 101 -15.69 -8.11 18.47
C GLU A 101 -15.72 -6.81 19.27
N SER A 102 -16.65 -6.74 20.22
CA SER A 102 -16.80 -5.65 21.21
C SER A 102 -16.99 -6.24 22.58
#